data_AF-A0A914SB59-F1
#
_entry.id   AF-A0A914SB59-F1
#
_cell.length_a   1.000
_cell.length_b   1.000
_cell.length_c   1.000
_cell.angle_alpha   90.00
_cell.angle_beta   90.00
_cell.angle_gamma   90.00
#
_symmetry.space_group_name_H-M   'P 1'
#
loop_
_entity.id
_entity.type
_entity.pdbx_description
1 polymer ?
#
loop_
_entity_poly.entity_id
_entity_poly.type
_entity_poly.pdbx_seq_one_letter_code
_entity_poly.pdbx_strand_id
1 'polypeptide(L)'
;MCSTFLNEEIGNLINEMYNKYNILLFKSAGNNGPFYTSVGKIDSNVEDSVFKIGALLTSEMKTMIYYAQINITNPPLPIVYAFSSRGPGDNGSWGLDFVAPGAAISYVPQFASERKKCFDGTSYSTPNAAGAVACLLSALKANSIPYSPALIKFALFKTAFLPKNGNIFEFGHGIIEIDSAFDYYCKNVINFKSVAIRFKNRTGGITFTNLNEHPQSVMERSINLSDFINIENDTVEKWELQISQNAENESGHK
;
A
#
# COMPACT_ATOMS: atom_id res chain seq x y z
N MET A 1 -19.69 6.39 -21.29
CA MET A 1 -18.88 7.59 -21.58
C MET A 1 -18.82 8.54 -20.39
N CYS A 2 -19.93 8.94 -19.75
CA CYS A 2 -19.90 9.88 -18.60
C CYS A 2 -19.14 9.37 -17.35
N SER A 3 -19.19 8.07 -17.03
CA SER A 3 -18.52 7.50 -15.85
C SER A 3 -16.99 7.42 -15.96
N THR A 4 -16.45 7.33 -17.17
CA THR A 4 -14.99 7.20 -17.38
C THR A 4 -14.29 8.56 -17.26
N PHE A 5 -14.89 9.63 -17.81
CA PHE A 5 -14.36 10.99 -17.68
C PHE A 5 -14.36 11.48 -16.23
N LEU A 6 -15.42 11.17 -15.46
CA LEU A 6 -15.50 11.53 -14.04
C LEU A 6 -14.37 10.88 -13.22
N ASN A 7 -14.02 9.64 -13.56
CA ASN A 7 -12.94 8.91 -12.88
C ASN A 7 -11.56 9.50 -13.18
N GLU A 8 -11.32 9.96 -14.41
CA GLU A 8 -10.04 10.59 -14.78
C GLU A 8 -9.85 11.96 -14.09
N GLU A 9 -10.89 12.80 -14.05
CA GLU A 9 -10.84 14.09 -13.36
C GLU A 9 -10.59 13.91 -11.84
N ILE A 10 -11.29 12.95 -11.22
CA ILE A 10 -11.06 12.59 -9.82
C ILE A 10 -9.63 12.07 -9.63
N GLY A 11 -9.11 11.28 -10.57
CA GLY A 11 -7.74 10.78 -10.54
C GLY A 11 -6.70 11.91 -10.54
N ASN A 12 -6.87 12.89 -11.43
CA ASN A 12 -6.00 14.05 -11.49
C ASN A 12 -6.06 14.89 -10.21
N LEU A 13 -7.25 15.07 -9.64
CA LEU A 13 -7.41 15.77 -8.37
C LEU A 13 -6.68 15.06 -7.22
N ILE A 14 -6.80 13.74 -7.12
CA ILE A 14 -6.08 12.92 -6.13
C ILE A 14 -4.57 13.10 -6.27
N ASN A 15 -4.06 13.10 -7.51
CA ASN A 15 -2.65 13.33 -7.77
C ASN A 15 -2.22 14.76 -7.39
N GLU A 16 -3.05 15.78 -7.66
CA GLU A 16 -2.77 17.15 -7.23
C GLU A 16 -2.74 17.25 -5.68
N MET A 17 -3.71 16.64 -5.00
CA MET A 17 -3.74 16.57 -3.52
C MET A 17 -2.47 15.95 -2.95
N TYR A 18 -1.99 14.86 -3.55
CA TYR A 18 -0.80 14.15 -3.12
C TYR A 18 0.49 14.94 -3.42
N ASN A 19 0.71 15.34 -4.68
CA ASN A 19 1.98 15.96 -5.10
C ASN A 19 2.11 17.43 -4.68
N LYS A 20 1.05 18.22 -4.85
CA LYS A 20 1.11 19.68 -4.66
C LYS A 20 0.74 20.10 -3.24
N TYR A 21 -0.26 19.45 -2.65
CA TYR A 21 -0.75 19.80 -1.31
C TYR A 21 -0.20 18.89 -0.21
N ASN A 22 0.63 17.89 -0.53
CA ASN A 22 1.23 16.95 0.41
C ASN A 22 0.18 16.22 1.28
N ILE A 23 -0.97 15.88 0.71
CA ILE A 23 -2.06 15.18 1.40
C ILE A 23 -1.91 13.67 1.22
N LEU A 24 -1.85 12.93 2.34
CA LEU A 24 -1.87 11.47 2.32
C LEU A 24 -3.31 10.96 2.25
N LEU A 25 -3.59 10.11 1.25
CA LEU A 25 -4.90 9.53 1.03
C LEU A 25 -4.87 8.03 1.33
N PHE A 26 -5.83 7.57 2.13
CA PHE A 26 -5.95 6.17 2.53
C PHE A 26 -7.24 5.58 1.97
N LYS A 27 -7.15 4.37 1.42
CA LYS A 27 -8.28 3.64 0.85
C LYS A 27 -8.27 2.20 1.34
N SER A 28 -9.45 1.69 1.68
CA SER A 28 -9.63 0.28 1.99
C SER A 28 -9.37 -0.59 0.76
N ALA A 29 -8.63 -1.67 0.95
CA ALA A 29 -8.38 -2.65 -0.11
C ALA A 29 -9.67 -3.31 -0.63
N GLY A 30 -10.69 -3.45 0.22
CA GLY A 30 -11.94 -4.14 -0.08
C GLY A 30 -12.12 -5.43 0.72
N ASN A 31 -13.36 -5.91 0.77
CA ASN A 31 -13.74 -7.11 1.52
C ASN A 31 -14.14 -8.27 0.58
N ASN A 32 -13.51 -8.36 -0.60
CA ASN A 32 -13.85 -9.35 -1.65
C ASN A 32 -12.83 -10.51 -1.74
N GLY A 33 -12.03 -10.72 -0.69
CA GLY A 33 -11.15 -11.88 -0.58
C GLY A 33 -11.94 -13.21 -0.46
N PRO A 34 -11.27 -14.37 -0.45
CA PRO A 34 -9.83 -14.54 -0.29
C PRO A 34 -9.03 -14.71 -1.59
N PHE A 35 -9.66 -14.60 -2.75
CA PHE A 35 -8.98 -14.79 -4.02
C PHE A 35 -8.05 -13.61 -4.35
N TYR A 36 -7.00 -13.87 -5.12
CA TYR A 36 -6.13 -12.83 -5.70
C TYR A 36 -6.89 -11.97 -6.71
N THR A 37 -6.36 -10.78 -7.01
CA THR A 37 -7.01 -9.81 -7.92
C THR A 37 -8.39 -9.38 -7.44
N SER A 38 -8.55 -9.26 -6.12
CA SER A 38 -9.80 -8.86 -5.48
C SER A 38 -9.76 -7.44 -4.90
N VAL A 39 -8.62 -6.75 -5.03
CA VAL A 39 -8.48 -5.35 -4.59
C VAL A 39 -9.48 -4.48 -5.35
N GLY A 40 -10.20 -3.64 -4.60
CA GLY A 40 -11.18 -2.73 -5.18
C GLY A 40 -10.51 -1.76 -6.15
N LYS A 41 -11.05 -1.72 -7.37
CA LYS A 41 -10.53 -0.92 -8.47
C LYS A 41 -10.29 0.53 -8.06
N ILE A 42 -9.13 1.02 -8.46
CA ILE A 42 -8.76 2.43 -8.38
C ILE A 42 -8.25 2.83 -9.77
N ASP A 43 -8.39 4.10 -10.14
CA ASP A 43 -7.74 4.58 -11.36
C ASP A 43 -6.25 4.28 -11.28
N SER A 44 -5.71 3.66 -12.31
CA SER A 44 -4.31 3.26 -12.33
C SER A 44 -3.35 4.44 -12.31
N ASN A 45 -3.81 5.66 -12.61
CA ASN A 45 -3.03 6.89 -12.51
C ASN A 45 -2.77 7.36 -11.08
N VAL A 46 -3.51 6.85 -10.08
CA VAL A 46 -3.41 7.31 -8.68
C VAL A 46 -2.89 6.25 -7.72
N GLU A 47 -2.42 5.13 -8.26
CA GLU A 47 -2.04 3.98 -7.46
C GLU A 47 -0.87 4.28 -6.50
N ASP A 48 0.06 5.13 -6.92
CA ASP A 48 1.17 5.56 -6.08
C ASP A 48 0.76 6.62 -5.05
N SER A 49 -0.26 7.43 -5.36
CA SER A 49 -0.74 8.56 -4.57
C SER A 49 -1.68 8.16 -3.43
N VAL A 50 -2.09 6.89 -3.38
CA VAL A 50 -3.03 6.37 -2.37
C VAL A 50 -2.38 5.22 -1.62
N PHE A 51 -2.67 5.13 -0.32
CA PHE A 51 -2.30 4.01 0.53
C PHE A 51 -3.46 3.02 0.60
N LYS A 52 -3.27 1.83 0.03
CA LYS A 52 -4.26 0.74 0.03
C LYS A 52 -3.99 -0.20 1.19
N ILE A 53 -4.97 -0.28 2.11
CA ILE A 53 -4.81 -0.96 3.40
C ILE A 53 -5.67 -2.23 3.46
N GLY A 54 -5.03 -3.36 3.73
CA GLY A 54 -5.68 -4.64 4.03
C GLY A 54 -6.00 -4.80 5.51
N ALA A 55 -6.80 -5.82 5.85
CA ALA A 55 -7.26 -6.07 7.22
C ALA A 55 -6.49 -7.21 7.88
N LEU A 56 -5.78 -6.90 8.96
CA LEU A 56 -5.00 -7.84 9.76
C LEU A 56 -5.77 -8.31 11.00
N LEU A 57 -5.60 -9.57 11.37
CA LEU A 57 -5.99 -10.18 12.62
C LEU A 57 -4.74 -10.55 13.45
N THR A 58 -4.58 -9.91 14.60
CA THR A 58 -3.49 -10.22 15.56
C THR A 58 -3.93 -11.23 16.62
N SER A 59 -2.98 -11.74 17.40
CA SER A 59 -3.22 -12.67 18.52
C SER A 59 -4.12 -12.07 19.59
N GLU A 60 -3.90 -10.80 19.92
CA GLU A 60 -4.66 -10.05 20.92
C GLU A 60 -6.10 -9.86 20.45
N MET A 61 -6.29 -9.45 19.19
CA MET A 61 -7.61 -9.31 18.59
C MET A 61 -8.37 -10.63 18.57
N LYS A 62 -7.72 -11.73 18.17
CA LYS A 62 -8.35 -13.06 18.13
C LYS A 62 -8.87 -13.46 19.50
N THR A 63 -8.07 -13.22 20.54
CA THR A 63 -8.43 -13.52 21.94
C THR A 63 -9.62 -12.68 22.39
N MET A 64 -9.57 -11.36 22.14
CA MET A 64 -10.60 -10.43 22.59
C MET A 64 -11.94 -10.61 21.85
N ILE A 65 -11.90 -10.90 20.56
CA ILE A 65 -13.10 -10.90 19.69
C ILE A 65 -13.77 -12.27 19.69
N TYR A 66 -12.99 -13.34 19.58
CA TYR A 66 -13.53 -14.68 19.38
C TYR A 66 -13.53 -15.53 20.64
N TYR A 67 -13.04 -15.00 21.78
CA TYR A 67 -12.83 -15.75 23.03
C TYR A 67 -12.08 -17.08 22.81
N ALA A 68 -11.31 -17.16 21.73
CA ALA A 68 -10.60 -18.36 21.34
C ALA A 68 -9.36 -18.45 22.23
N GLN A 69 -9.33 -19.47 23.10
CA GLN A 69 -8.16 -19.73 23.95
C GLN A 69 -6.91 -19.87 23.06
N ILE A 70 -5.82 -19.22 23.50
CA ILE A 70 -4.53 -19.02 22.81
C ILE A 70 -3.74 -20.33 22.59
N ASN A 71 -4.40 -21.50 22.64
CA ASN A 71 -3.78 -22.79 22.41
C ASN A 71 -3.93 -23.28 20.95
N ILE A 72 -4.70 -22.58 20.13
CA ILE A 72 -4.78 -22.85 18.68
C ILE A 72 -3.77 -21.95 17.97
N THR A 73 -2.55 -22.49 17.85
CA THR A 73 -1.39 -21.91 17.14
C THR A 73 -1.49 -22.01 15.62
N ASN A 74 -2.59 -22.53 15.08
CA ASN A 74 -2.76 -22.80 13.67
C ASN A 74 -4.00 -22.06 13.11
N PRO A 75 -3.85 -21.20 12.08
CA PRO A 75 -2.59 -20.74 11.48
C PRO A 75 -1.79 -19.82 12.42
N PRO A 76 -0.46 -19.71 12.22
CA PRO A 76 0.39 -18.80 12.99
C PRO A 76 -0.02 -17.35 12.74
N LEU A 77 -0.24 -16.61 13.83
CA LEU A 77 -0.60 -15.19 13.81
C LEU A 77 0.67 -14.32 13.75
N PRO A 78 0.58 -13.08 13.23
CA PRO A 78 -0.63 -12.42 12.71
C PRO A 78 -0.98 -12.89 11.28
N ILE A 79 -2.28 -12.91 10.96
CA ILE A 79 -2.80 -13.29 9.63
C ILE A 79 -3.68 -12.18 9.05
N VAL A 80 -3.86 -12.18 7.74
CA VAL A 80 -4.82 -11.31 7.07
C VAL A 80 -6.22 -11.94 7.13
N TYR A 81 -7.25 -11.15 7.39
CA TYR A 81 -8.64 -11.62 7.41
C TYR A 81 -9.00 -12.28 6.06
N ALA A 82 -9.77 -13.37 6.11
CA ALA A 82 -10.14 -14.11 4.91
C ALA A 82 -10.88 -13.23 3.89
N PHE A 83 -11.79 -12.36 4.35
CA PHE A 83 -12.51 -11.42 3.50
C PHE A 83 -11.63 -10.31 2.92
N SER A 84 -10.44 -10.04 3.49
CA SER A 84 -9.61 -8.94 3.00
C SER A 84 -9.20 -9.22 1.56
N SER A 85 -9.43 -8.23 0.70
CA SER A 85 -8.97 -8.29 -0.67
C SER A 85 -7.44 -8.42 -0.74
N ARG A 86 -6.96 -9.12 -1.76
CA ARG A 86 -5.55 -9.46 -1.99
C ARG A 86 -5.14 -9.02 -3.39
N GLY A 87 -3.87 -8.63 -3.52
CA GLY A 87 -3.23 -8.34 -4.80
C GLY A 87 -3.06 -9.60 -5.67
N PRO A 88 -2.40 -9.50 -6.83
CA PRO A 88 -2.03 -8.26 -7.53
C PRO A 88 -3.26 -7.44 -7.95
N GLY A 89 -3.06 -6.19 -8.38
CA GLY A 89 -4.11 -5.39 -9.02
C GLY A 89 -4.50 -5.94 -10.39
N ASP A 90 -5.67 -5.58 -10.90
CA ASP A 90 -6.13 -5.99 -12.24
C ASP A 90 -5.31 -5.34 -13.38
N ASN A 91 -4.64 -4.22 -13.08
CA ASN A 91 -3.70 -3.50 -13.94
C ASN A 91 -2.23 -3.97 -13.79
N GLY A 92 -2.02 -5.05 -13.05
CA GLY A 92 -0.71 -5.66 -12.79
C GLY A 92 0.15 -4.99 -11.72
N SER A 93 -0.42 -4.07 -10.94
CA SER A 93 0.23 -3.54 -9.75
C SER A 93 0.32 -4.56 -8.62
N TRP A 94 1.03 -4.22 -7.54
CA TRP A 94 1.00 -4.99 -6.29
C TRP A 94 -0.40 -5.09 -5.66
N GLY A 95 -1.32 -4.16 -5.98
CA GLY A 95 -2.68 -4.12 -5.46
C GLY A 95 -2.77 -3.63 -4.02
N LEU A 96 -1.95 -4.11 -3.10
CA LEU A 96 -1.97 -3.75 -1.68
C LEU A 96 -0.66 -3.06 -1.26
N ASP A 97 -0.73 -1.99 -0.46
CA ASP A 97 0.48 -1.34 0.05
C ASP A 97 0.89 -1.91 1.40
N PHE A 98 -0.04 -1.97 2.35
CA PHE A 98 0.20 -2.40 3.73
C PHE A 98 -1.03 -3.10 4.32
N VAL A 99 -0.84 -3.72 5.49
CA VAL A 99 -1.93 -4.20 6.34
C VAL A 99 -1.89 -3.54 7.71
N ALA A 100 -3.08 -3.36 8.28
CA ALA A 100 -3.24 -2.82 9.63
C ALA A 100 -4.35 -3.58 10.38
N PRO A 101 -4.39 -3.53 11.73
CA PRO A 101 -5.41 -4.23 12.52
C PRO A 101 -6.82 -3.85 12.07
N GLY A 102 -7.58 -4.86 11.62
CA GLY A 102 -8.83 -4.68 10.88
C GLY A 102 -10.10 -4.87 11.70
N ALA A 103 -10.01 -4.95 13.03
CA ALA A 103 -11.18 -4.98 13.88
C ALA A 103 -11.10 -3.92 14.98
N ALA A 104 -12.25 -3.33 15.28
CA ALA A 104 -12.39 -2.24 16.21
C ALA A 104 -13.71 -2.33 16.98
N ILE A 105 -13.68 -1.90 18.24
CA ILE A 105 -14.90 -1.67 19.03
C ILE A 105 -15.35 -0.24 18.73
N SER A 106 -16.48 -0.10 18.05
CA SER A 106 -17.03 1.21 17.67
C SER A 106 -18.34 1.49 18.40
N TYR A 107 -18.61 2.77 18.61
CA TYR A 107 -19.92 3.23 19.05
C TYR A 107 -20.89 3.16 17.87
N VAL A 108 -22.07 2.62 18.13
CA VAL A 108 -23.16 2.57 17.16
C VAL A 108 -24.22 3.60 17.53
N PRO A 109 -25.06 4.04 16.58
CA PRO A 109 -26.10 5.03 16.83
C PRO A 109 -27.02 4.63 18.00
N GLN A 110 -27.52 5.62 18.74
CA GLN A 110 -28.28 5.39 19.98
C GLN A 110 -29.57 4.58 19.80
N PHE A 111 -30.10 4.51 18.58
CA PHE A 111 -31.28 3.70 18.24
C PHE A 111 -30.95 2.22 18.01
N ALA A 112 -29.67 1.83 17.99
CA ALA A 112 -29.27 0.44 17.96
C ALA A 112 -29.47 -0.21 19.32
N SER A 113 -29.75 -1.52 19.32
CA SER A 113 -29.99 -2.33 20.52
C SER A 113 -28.76 -2.41 21.45
N GLU A 114 -27.57 -2.21 20.91
CA GLU A 114 -26.30 -2.17 21.64
C GLU A 114 -25.70 -0.76 21.51
N ARG A 115 -24.94 -0.28 22.50
CA ARG A 115 -24.26 1.04 22.40
C ARG A 115 -22.85 0.95 21.80
N LYS A 116 -22.27 -0.24 21.82
CA LYS A 116 -20.93 -0.55 21.31
C LYS A 116 -21.01 -1.89 20.62
N LYS A 117 -20.34 -1.99 19.47
CA LYS A 117 -20.24 -3.24 18.73
C LYS A 117 -18.82 -3.42 18.20
N CYS A 118 -18.34 -4.65 18.24
CA CYS A 118 -17.11 -5.01 17.56
C CYS A 118 -17.40 -5.23 16.08
N PHE A 119 -16.63 -4.57 15.23
CA PHE A 119 -16.70 -4.73 13.78
C PHE A 119 -15.34 -5.11 13.22
N ASP A 120 -15.35 -5.91 12.17
CA ASP A 120 -14.20 -6.30 11.37
C ASP A 120 -14.37 -5.85 9.90
N GLY A 121 -13.28 -5.44 9.26
CA GLY A 121 -13.31 -4.96 7.89
C GLY A 121 -12.09 -4.13 7.50
N THR A 122 -11.80 -4.08 6.20
CA THR A 122 -10.78 -3.15 5.68
C THR A 122 -11.14 -1.69 5.91
N SER A 123 -12.42 -1.38 6.10
CA SER A 123 -12.92 -0.07 6.52
C SER A 123 -12.47 0.34 7.93
N TYR A 124 -12.07 -0.62 8.78
CA TYR A 124 -11.54 -0.35 10.13
C TYR A 124 -10.01 -0.39 10.18
N SER A 125 -9.35 -1.19 9.33
CA SER A 125 -7.89 -1.12 9.20
C SER A 125 -7.41 0.18 8.56
N THR A 126 -8.17 0.72 7.59
CA THR A 126 -7.84 1.99 6.92
C THR A 126 -7.68 3.17 7.89
N PRO A 127 -8.66 3.52 8.75
CA PRO A 127 -8.50 4.60 9.72
C PRO A 127 -7.44 4.30 10.79
N ASN A 128 -7.20 3.02 11.11
CA ASN A 128 -6.11 2.64 12.01
C ASN A 128 -4.74 2.99 11.41
N ALA A 129 -4.49 2.59 10.16
CA ALA A 129 -3.30 2.98 9.42
C ALA A 129 -3.16 4.50 9.28
N ALA A 130 -4.25 5.20 8.95
CA ALA A 130 -4.25 6.65 8.83
C ALA A 130 -3.89 7.34 10.17
N GLY A 131 -4.43 6.85 11.29
CA GLY A 131 -4.10 7.34 12.62
C GLY A 131 -2.63 7.10 12.99
N ALA A 132 -2.10 5.91 12.70
CA ALA A 132 -0.70 5.57 12.92
C ALA A 132 0.25 6.50 12.12
N VAL A 133 -0.03 6.72 10.84
CA VAL A 133 0.75 7.64 10.00
C VAL A 133 0.56 9.10 10.41
N ALA A 134 -0.61 9.48 10.95
CA ALA A 134 -0.81 10.81 11.52
C ALA A 134 0.07 11.05 12.76
N CYS A 135 0.32 10.02 13.57
CA CYS A 135 1.29 10.11 14.67
C CYS A 135 2.72 10.34 14.14
N LEU A 136 3.14 9.62 13.10
CA LEU A 136 4.42 9.85 12.43
C LEU A 136 4.55 11.29 11.92
N LEU A 137 3.52 11.79 11.23
CA LEU A 137 3.47 13.17 10.75
C LEU A 137 3.54 14.19 11.89
N SER A 138 2.86 13.92 13.00
CA SER A 138 2.90 14.77 14.19
C SER A 138 4.33 14.85 14.76
N ALA A 139 5.02 13.71 14.85
CA ALA A 139 6.40 13.66 15.31
C ALA A 139 7.35 14.42 14.37
N LEU A 140 7.22 14.27 13.06
CA LEU A 140 8.03 15.01 12.07
C LEU A 140 7.80 16.52 12.17
N LYS A 141 6.53 16.94 12.29
CA LYS A 141 6.17 18.36 12.49
C LYS A 141 6.72 18.93 13.79
N ALA A 142 6.60 18.20 14.90
CA ALA A 142 7.10 18.62 16.20
C ALA A 142 8.63 18.82 16.20
N ASN A 143 9.35 18.02 15.42
CA ASN A 143 10.81 18.14 15.26
C ASN A 143 11.22 19.09 14.13
N SER A 144 10.28 19.79 13.49
CA SER A 144 10.55 20.67 12.33
C SER A 144 11.28 19.98 11.18
N ILE A 145 11.04 18.68 10.99
CA ILE A 145 11.66 17.89 9.92
C ILE A 145 10.78 18.04 8.67
N PRO A 146 11.34 18.49 7.52
CA PRO A 146 10.60 18.57 6.28
C PRO A 146 10.19 17.16 5.84
N TYR A 147 8.98 17.04 5.30
CA TYR A 147 8.46 15.76 4.84
C TYR A 147 7.73 15.89 3.51
N SER A 148 7.73 14.80 2.74
CA SER A 148 6.90 14.65 1.55
C SER A 148 6.17 13.30 1.60
N PRO A 149 4.99 13.19 0.97
CA PRO A 149 4.25 11.93 0.91
C PRO A 149 5.03 10.75 0.38
N ALA A 150 5.80 10.95 -0.68
CA ALA A 150 6.61 9.91 -1.28
C ALA A 150 7.73 9.42 -0.34
N LEU A 151 8.39 10.34 0.37
CA LEU A 151 9.42 9.99 1.36
C LEU A 151 8.83 9.26 2.56
N ILE A 152 7.63 9.65 3.01
CA ILE A 152 6.91 8.94 4.08
C ILE A 152 6.55 7.53 3.63
N LYS A 153 5.95 7.40 2.44
CA LYS A 153 5.60 6.10 1.85
C LYS A 153 6.84 5.20 1.73
N PHE A 154 7.96 5.76 1.28
CA PHE A 154 9.24 5.05 1.19
C PHE A 154 9.77 4.59 2.55
N ALA A 155 9.77 5.45 3.56
CA ALA A 155 10.19 5.07 4.91
C ALA A 155 9.33 3.92 5.46
N LEU A 156 8.01 4.03 5.30
CA LEU A 156 7.07 2.98 5.70
C LEU A 156 7.33 1.66 4.95
N PHE A 157 7.58 1.71 3.64
CA PHE A 157 7.93 0.50 2.86
C PHE A 157 9.19 -0.18 3.34
N LYS A 158 10.19 0.59 3.80
CA LYS A 158 11.47 0.05 4.26
C LYS A 158 11.43 -0.51 5.68
N THR A 159 10.51 -0.04 6.51
CA THR A 159 10.43 -0.43 7.92
C THR A 159 9.26 -1.33 8.25
N ALA A 160 8.35 -1.57 7.30
CA ALA A 160 7.23 -2.47 7.51
C ALA A 160 7.68 -3.89 7.86
N PHE A 161 6.98 -4.52 8.80
CA PHE A 161 7.25 -5.87 9.25
C PHE A 161 6.45 -6.87 8.43
N LEU A 162 7.13 -7.72 7.65
CA LEU A 162 6.52 -8.84 6.96
C LEU A 162 6.68 -10.13 7.79
N PRO A 163 5.57 -10.75 8.25
CA PRO A 163 5.64 -12.03 8.95
C PRO A 163 6.27 -13.11 8.06
N LYS A 164 7.04 -14.04 8.64
CA LYS A 164 7.76 -15.10 7.89
C LYS A 164 6.88 -15.94 6.97
N ASN A 165 5.61 -16.12 7.33
CA ASN A 165 4.64 -16.90 6.56
C ASN A 165 3.70 -16.03 5.72
N GLY A 166 3.92 -14.71 5.70
CA GLY A 166 3.11 -13.75 4.98
C GLY A 166 3.53 -13.65 3.52
N ASN A 167 2.55 -13.67 2.62
CA ASN A 167 2.77 -13.42 1.20
C ASN A 167 2.63 -11.92 0.90
N ILE A 168 3.45 -11.39 -0.01
CA ILE A 168 3.40 -10.00 -0.49
C ILE A 168 2.03 -9.63 -1.06
N PHE A 169 1.31 -10.56 -1.70
CA PHE A 169 -0.04 -10.28 -2.22
C PHE A 169 -1.12 -10.17 -1.13
N GLU A 170 -0.84 -10.66 0.07
CA GLU A 170 -1.75 -10.59 1.22
C GLU A 170 -1.39 -9.44 2.15
N PHE A 171 -0.10 -9.23 2.39
CA PHE A 171 0.43 -8.27 3.35
C PHE A 171 0.91 -6.95 2.71
N GLY A 172 1.03 -6.90 1.38
CA GLY A 172 1.75 -5.82 0.71
C GLY A 172 3.21 -5.80 1.18
N HIS A 173 3.69 -4.63 1.56
CA HIS A 173 5.02 -4.46 2.16
C HIS A 173 5.08 -4.92 3.62
N GLY A 174 3.94 -5.22 4.25
CA GLY A 174 3.87 -5.72 5.61
C GLY A 174 2.98 -4.87 6.53
N ILE A 175 3.20 -5.07 7.83
CA ILE A 175 2.53 -4.37 8.92
C ILE A 175 3.27 -3.03 9.17
N ILE A 176 2.50 -1.96 9.34
CA ILE A 176 3.04 -0.61 9.57
C ILE A 176 3.69 -0.50 10.95
N GLU A 177 4.98 -0.14 10.97
CA GLU A 177 5.78 0.09 12.18
C GLU A 177 6.23 1.56 12.25
N ILE A 178 5.58 2.35 13.11
CA ILE A 178 5.74 3.82 13.14
C ILE A 178 7.06 4.25 13.78
N ASP A 179 7.47 3.63 14.88
CA ASP A 179 8.69 4.02 15.60
C ASP A 179 9.93 3.78 14.72
N SER A 180 10.00 2.58 14.14
CA SER A 180 11.03 2.22 13.16
C SER A 180 11.01 3.15 11.95
N ALA A 181 9.83 3.50 11.43
CA ALA A 181 9.69 4.44 10.31
C ALA A 181 10.24 5.83 10.65
N PHE A 182 9.94 6.36 11.84
CA PHE A 182 10.44 7.67 12.28
C PHE A 182 11.97 7.68 12.40
N ASP A 183 12.53 6.66 13.06
CA ASP A 183 13.98 6.50 13.21
C ASP A 183 14.69 6.39 11.86
N TYR A 184 14.14 5.57 10.96
CA TYR A 184 14.67 5.42 9.61
C TYR A 184 14.56 6.73 8.81
N TYR A 185 13.45 7.45 8.96
CA TYR A 185 13.21 8.73 8.30
C TYR A 185 14.29 9.74 8.70
N CYS A 186 14.52 9.89 10.01
CA CYS A 186 15.48 10.85 10.55
C CYS A 186 16.93 10.53 10.16
N LYS A 187 17.28 9.24 10.11
CA LYS A 187 18.66 8.81 9.81
C LYS A 187 19.00 8.85 8.31
N ASN A 188 18.06 8.43 7.47
CA ASN A 188 18.37 8.12 6.07
C ASN A 188 17.63 9.01 5.07
N VAL A 189 16.42 9.47 5.41
CA VAL A 189 15.48 10.00 4.41
C VAL A 189 15.48 11.52 4.29
N ILE A 190 15.94 12.24 5.33
CA ILE A 190 16.00 13.71 5.34
C ILE A 190 16.74 14.28 4.11
N ASN A 191 17.72 13.55 3.56
CA ASN A 191 18.54 14.00 2.43
C ASN A 191 18.06 13.47 1.06
N PHE A 192 17.02 12.64 1.02
CA PHE A 192 16.52 12.10 -0.25
C PHE A 192 15.55 13.08 -0.91
N LYS A 193 15.65 13.19 -2.24
CA LYS A 193 14.60 13.79 -3.08
C LYS A 193 13.76 12.66 -3.66
N SER A 194 12.43 12.82 -3.61
CA SER A 194 11.51 11.85 -4.20
C SER A 194 11.24 12.17 -5.68
N VAL A 195 11.28 11.14 -6.52
CA VAL A 195 10.88 11.23 -7.93
C VAL A 195 9.73 10.24 -8.15
N ALA A 196 8.63 10.72 -8.73
CA ALA A 196 7.53 9.84 -9.14
C ALA A 196 7.87 9.21 -10.49
N ILE A 197 7.77 7.88 -10.58
CA ILE A 197 7.96 7.13 -11.81
C ILE A 197 6.62 6.50 -12.20
N ARG A 198 6.04 6.92 -13.32
CA ARG A 198 4.74 6.43 -13.79
C ARG A 198 4.81 5.87 -15.21
N PHE A 199 4.28 4.65 -15.36
CA PHE A 199 4.17 3.94 -16.64
C PHE A 199 3.21 4.68 -17.59
N LYS A 200 3.64 5.02 -18.82
CA LYS A 200 2.80 5.76 -19.79
C LYS A 200 1.51 5.02 -20.17
N ASN A 201 1.53 3.68 -20.16
CA ASN A 201 0.36 2.87 -20.46
C ASN A 201 -0.61 2.72 -19.26
N ARG A 202 -0.39 3.49 -18.18
CA ARG A 202 -1.18 3.45 -16.95
C ARG A 202 -1.30 2.03 -16.36
N THR A 203 -0.27 1.21 -16.56
CA THR A 203 -0.16 -0.12 -15.97
C THR A 203 0.64 0.01 -14.68
N GLY A 204 0.14 -0.50 -13.56
CA GLY A 204 0.89 -0.49 -12.30
C GLY A 204 2.00 -1.54 -12.23
N GLY A 205 2.08 -2.42 -13.23
CA GLY A 205 3.14 -3.41 -13.40
C GLY A 205 2.86 -4.32 -14.59
N ILE A 206 3.59 -5.44 -14.67
CA ILE A 206 3.43 -6.44 -15.72
C ILE A 206 2.89 -7.72 -15.09
N THR A 207 1.77 -8.23 -15.61
CA THR A 207 1.20 -9.51 -15.16
C THR A 207 0.81 -10.35 -16.36
N PHE A 208 1.16 -11.63 -16.31
CA PHE A 208 0.79 -12.61 -17.32
C PHE A 208 -0.30 -13.51 -16.74
N THR A 209 -1.55 -13.30 -17.17
CA THR A 209 -2.72 -14.03 -16.65
C THR A 209 -3.24 -15.11 -17.60
N ASN A 210 -2.86 -15.08 -18.88
CA ASN A 210 -3.30 -16.04 -19.88
C ASN A 210 -2.11 -16.92 -20.35
N LEU A 211 -1.72 -17.89 -19.52
CA LEU A 211 -0.61 -18.81 -19.81
C LEU A 211 -1.04 -19.97 -20.73
N ASN A 212 -2.35 -20.16 -20.96
CA ASN A 212 -2.87 -21.28 -21.73
C ASN A 212 -2.62 -21.15 -23.24
N GLU A 213 -2.36 -19.95 -23.75
CA GLU A 213 -2.09 -19.73 -25.18
C GLU A 213 -0.65 -20.05 -25.56
N HIS A 214 0.30 -19.96 -24.63
CA HIS A 214 1.72 -20.30 -24.87
C HIS A 214 2.43 -20.81 -23.60
N PRO A 215 2.30 -22.10 -23.25
CA PRO A 215 2.78 -22.63 -21.97
C PRO A 215 4.32 -22.71 -21.84
N GLN A 216 5.09 -22.46 -22.91
CA GLN A 216 6.55 -22.59 -22.93
C GLN A 216 7.29 -21.55 -23.78
N SER A 217 6.62 -20.50 -24.30
CA SER A 217 7.34 -19.45 -25.03
C SER A 217 7.91 -18.43 -24.05
N VAL A 218 9.18 -18.07 -24.23
CA VAL A 218 9.75 -16.88 -23.61
C VAL A 218 9.05 -15.68 -24.24
N MET A 219 8.14 -15.05 -23.50
CA MET A 219 7.57 -13.77 -23.89
C MET A 219 8.57 -12.67 -23.53
N GLU A 220 9.37 -12.27 -24.51
CA GLU A 220 10.20 -11.08 -24.38
C GLU A 220 9.32 -9.84 -24.53
N ARG A 221 9.29 -9.01 -23.48
CA ARG A 221 8.67 -7.69 -23.52
C ARG A 221 9.77 -6.67 -23.27
N SER A 222 10.23 -5.99 -24.32
CA SER A 222 11.25 -4.94 -24.18
C SER A 222 10.64 -3.74 -23.45
N ILE A 223 11.23 -3.38 -22.31
CA ILE A 223 10.78 -2.27 -21.47
C ILE A 223 11.71 -1.08 -21.73
N ASN A 224 11.28 -0.12 -22.55
CA ASN A 224 12.02 1.14 -22.70
C ASN A 224 11.72 2.06 -21.51
N LEU A 225 12.66 2.28 -20.60
CA LEU A 225 12.43 3.17 -19.43
C LEU A 225 11.92 4.57 -19.84
N SER A 226 12.34 5.11 -20.99
CA SER A 226 11.80 6.37 -21.54
C SER A 226 10.32 6.32 -21.93
N ASP A 227 9.78 5.13 -22.18
CA ASP A 227 8.36 4.85 -22.43
C ASP A 227 7.58 4.56 -21.13
N PHE A 228 8.27 4.44 -19.99
CA PHE A 228 7.69 4.10 -18.69
C PHE A 228 7.98 5.08 -17.56
N ILE A 229 8.85 6.06 -17.79
CA ILE A 229 9.16 7.10 -16.82
C ILE A 229 8.71 8.43 -17.43
N ASN A 230 7.58 8.95 -16.95
CA ASN A 230 7.35 10.39 -17.00
C ASN A 230 7.93 10.99 -15.72
N ILE A 231 9.06 11.70 -15.82
CA ILE A 231 9.62 12.47 -14.71
C ILE A 231 8.83 13.78 -14.65
N GLU A 232 7.75 13.78 -13.88
CA GLU A 232 7.12 15.04 -13.49
C GLU A 232 8.01 15.70 -12.42
N ASN A 233 8.89 16.59 -12.90
CA ASN A 233 9.63 17.50 -12.03
C ASN A 233 8.64 18.55 -11.49
N ASP A 234 7.93 18.21 -10.41
CA ASP A 234 7.01 19.14 -9.73
C ASP A 234 7.74 20.15 -8.82
N THR A 235 9.08 20.19 -8.87
CA THR A 235 9.88 21.26 -8.29
C THR A 235 10.35 22.22 -9.38
N VAL A 236 10.25 23.53 -9.12
CA VAL A 236 10.60 24.70 -9.96
C VAL A 236 12.00 24.66 -10.61
N GLU A 237 12.84 23.69 -10.26
CA GLU A 237 14.17 23.49 -10.81
C GLU A 237 14.19 22.25 -11.72
N LYS A 238 14.52 22.45 -13.00
CA LYS A 238 14.83 21.36 -13.93
C LYS A 238 16.19 20.77 -13.54
N TRP A 239 16.21 19.48 -13.22
CA TRP A 239 17.43 18.74 -12.91
C TRP A 239 17.65 17.62 -13.92
N GLU A 240 18.92 17.35 -14.26
CA GLU A 240 19.31 16.12 -14.98
C GLU A 240 19.50 14.99 -13.95
N LEU A 241 18.57 14.02 -13.96
CA LEU A 241 18.71 12.78 -13.21
C LEU A 241 19.63 11.82 -13.96
N GLN A 242 20.83 11.55 -13.42
CA GLN A 242 21.66 10.44 -13.90
C GLN A 242 21.19 9.14 -13.23
N ILE A 243 20.44 8.32 -13.98
CA ILE A 243 20.06 6.97 -13.54
C ILE A 243 21.22 6.04 -13.92
N SER A 244 22.03 5.61 -12.94
CA SER A 244 22.95 4.50 -13.12
C SER A 244 22.23 3.19 -12.80
N GLN A 245 22.10 2.31 -13.80
CA GLN A 245 21.61 0.95 -13.58
C GLN A 245 22.76 0.08 -13.05
N ASN A 246 22.74 -0.25 -11.77
CA ASN A 246 23.51 -1.39 -11.26
C ASN A 246 22.59 -2.61 -11.32
N ALA A 247 22.64 -3.33 -12.43
CA ALA A 247 22.18 -4.72 -12.45
C ALA A 247 23.28 -5.55 -11.76
N GLU A 248 23.13 -5.78 -10.46
CA GLU A 248 23.93 -6.82 -9.80
C GLU A 248 23.49 -8.18 -10.38
N ASN A 249 24.30 -8.69 -11.30
CA ASN A 249 24.26 -10.10 -11.66
C ASN A 249 24.71 -10.90 -10.44
N GLU A 250 23.78 -11.31 -9.58
CA GLU A 250 24.00 -12.44 -8.68
C GLU A 250 23.99 -13.74 -9.51
N SER A 251 25.03 -13.91 -10.33
CA SER A 251 25.39 -15.20 -10.90
C SER A 251 26.34 -15.90 -9.94
N GLY A 252 25.82 -16.80 -9.13
CA GLY A 252 26.60 -17.88 -8.54
C GLY A 252 26.46 -18.06 -7.04
N HIS A 253 25.62 -19.01 -6.64
CA HIS A 253 26.11 -20.11 -5.82
C HIS A 253 25.44 -21.42 -6.24
N LYS A 254 26.29 -22.45 -6.30
CA LYS A 254 26.07 -23.82 -6.77
C LYS A 254 25.06 -24.58 -5.91
#